data_AF-A0A927SMY3-F1
#
_entry.id   AF-A0A927SMY3-F1
#
_cell.length_a   1.000
_cell.length_b   1.000
_cell.length_c   1.000
_cell.angle_alpha   90.00
_cell.angle_beta   90.00
_cell.angle_gamma   90.00
#
_symmetry.space_group_name_H-M   'P 1'
#
loop_
_entity.id
_entity.type
_entity.pdbx_description
1 polymer ?
#
loop_
_entity_poly.entity_id
_entity_poly.type
_entity_poly.pdbx_seq_one_letter_code
_entity_poly.pdbx_strand_id
1 'polypeptide(L)'
;MMERRLKIGLALLLTLCLAIPASMALADREDALEMQIYWQLVGDMTRTDPLTRAMNGDVALTLAELKAVTAEDLLAFAAENKLPVSMARHAWYTALADRLAAELPQSATGERLALFLAMGQNARDNAANEQRRAIRKAMTEADINGYATETGLPAGFLAWLILDDEWYEPEWDDGDDWREGRRSWNFSDWVDAADLQAKYGREAVVTDDDVERVLRQNGYRFDD
;
A
#
# COMPACT_ATOMS: atom_id res chain seq x y z
N MET A 1 0.89 29.27 27.00
CA MET A 1 2.29 28.79 27.02
C MET A 1 2.40 27.27 26.76
N MET A 2 1.42 26.46 27.18
CA MET A 2 1.31 25.01 26.84
C MET A 2 1.13 24.72 25.35
N GLU A 3 0.29 25.46 24.62
CA GLU A 3 0.06 25.24 23.18
C GLU A 3 1.31 25.43 22.31
N ARG A 4 2.21 26.35 22.68
CA ARG A 4 3.45 26.58 21.94
C ARG A 4 4.44 25.43 22.12
N ARG A 5 4.47 24.81 23.30
CA ARG A 5 5.31 23.63 23.57
C ARG A 5 4.76 22.37 22.93
N LEU A 6 3.43 22.22 22.87
CA LEU A 6 2.77 21.13 22.14
C LEU A 6 3.03 21.23 20.64
N LYS A 7 2.92 22.43 20.05
CA LYS A 7 3.20 22.68 18.62
C LYS A 7 4.67 22.47 18.25
N ILE A 8 5.61 22.88 19.11
CA ILE A 8 7.05 22.67 18.88
C ILE A 8 7.44 21.19 19.06
N GLY A 9 6.83 20.49 20.03
CA GLY A 9 7.00 19.04 20.22
C GLY A 9 6.41 18.22 19.07
N LEU A 10 5.23 18.61 18.56
CA LEU A 10 4.60 18.00 17.40
C LEU A 10 5.38 18.27 16.11
N ALA A 11 5.90 19.49 15.94
CA ALA A 11 6.77 19.84 14.81
C ALA A 11 8.10 19.06 14.84
N LEU A 12 8.71 18.89 16.00
CA LEU A 12 9.92 18.07 16.16
C LEU A 12 9.65 16.57 15.93
N LEU A 13 8.48 16.04 16.34
CA LEU A 13 8.05 14.68 16.00
C LEU A 13 7.79 14.52 14.51
N LEU A 14 7.12 15.50 13.87
CA LEU A 14 6.94 15.55 12.42
C LEU A 14 8.28 15.58 11.69
N THR A 15 9.26 16.35 12.17
CA THR A 15 10.59 16.44 11.52
C THR A 15 11.43 15.17 11.71
N LEU A 16 11.25 14.45 12.84
CA LEU A 16 11.93 13.16 13.07
C LEU A 16 11.29 12.00 12.28
N CYS A 17 9.98 12.06 12.02
CA CYS A 17 9.27 11.05 11.25
C CYS A 17 9.38 11.24 9.73
N LEU A 18 9.69 12.46 9.27
CA LEU A 18 9.98 12.78 7.87
C LEU A 18 11.43 12.43 7.43
N ALA A 19 12.27 11.95 8.36
CA ALA A 19 13.66 11.59 8.11
C ALA A 19 13.89 10.07 7.97
N ILE A 20 12.83 9.26 7.86
CA ILE A 20 12.95 7.83 7.59
C ILE A 20 12.69 7.62 6.10
N PRO A 21 13.71 7.35 5.28
CA PRO A 21 13.47 6.69 3.99
C PRO A 21 13.00 5.27 4.31
N ALA A 22 11.68 5.07 4.40
CA ALA A 22 11.10 3.86 4.97
C ALA A 22 11.04 2.67 4.00
N SER A 23 11.13 2.88 2.68
CA SER A 23 10.92 1.81 1.70
C SER A 23 12.16 0.99 1.32
N MET A 24 13.37 1.33 1.80
CA MET A 24 14.60 0.61 1.39
C MET A 24 15.31 -0.19 2.49
N ALA A 25 14.88 -0.12 3.75
CA ALA A 25 15.70 -0.66 4.84
C ALA A 25 15.20 -1.99 5.45
N LEU A 26 13.94 -2.39 5.24
CA LEU A 26 13.35 -3.51 5.97
C LEU A 26 12.42 -4.36 5.09
N ALA A 27 12.86 -4.63 3.87
CA ALA A 27 12.30 -5.74 3.11
C ALA A 27 12.82 -7.08 3.70
N ASP A 28 11.97 -7.97 4.20
CA ASP A 28 12.05 -9.38 3.83
C ASP A 28 12.15 -9.43 2.31
N ARG A 29 13.37 -9.72 1.87
CA ARG A 29 13.82 -9.48 0.50
C ARG A 29 13.19 -10.45 -0.48
N GLU A 30 12.53 -11.49 0.01
CA GLU A 30 12.14 -12.64 -0.77
C GLU A 30 10.88 -12.36 -1.60
N ASP A 31 9.80 -11.89 -0.99
CA ASP A 31 8.54 -11.60 -1.67
C ASP A 31 8.62 -10.42 -2.63
N ALA A 32 9.28 -9.34 -2.22
CA ALA A 32 9.53 -8.20 -3.12
C ALA A 32 10.39 -8.60 -4.33
N LEU A 33 11.32 -9.54 -4.15
CA LEU A 33 12.11 -10.11 -5.23
C LEU A 33 11.28 -11.06 -6.09
N GLU A 34 10.40 -11.86 -5.50
CA GLU A 34 9.45 -12.73 -6.21
C GLU A 34 8.55 -11.92 -7.14
N MET A 35 7.88 -10.89 -6.61
CA MET A 35 7.05 -9.98 -7.39
C MET A 35 7.84 -9.34 -8.54
N GLN A 36 9.06 -8.87 -8.27
CA GLN A 36 9.89 -8.22 -9.28
C GLN A 36 10.33 -9.19 -10.37
N ILE A 37 10.73 -10.41 -10.02
CA ILE A 37 11.11 -11.45 -10.98
C ILE A 37 9.90 -11.86 -11.81
N TYR A 38 8.76 -12.08 -11.18
CA TYR A 38 7.54 -12.44 -11.88
C TYR A 38 7.14 -11.36 -12.89
N TRP A 39 7.16 -10.09 -12.46
CA TRP A 39 6.91 -8.95 -13.34
C TRP A 39 7.88 -8.89 -14.53
N GLN A 40 9.16 -9.18 -14.34
CA GLN A 40 10.13 -9.25 -15.44
C GLN A 40 9.85 -10.38 -16.44
N LEU A 41 9.18 -11.46 -16.01
CA LEU A 41 8.87 -12.61 -16.85
C LEU A 41 7.58 -12.40 -17.66
N VAL A 42 6.54 -11.82 -17.06
CA VAL A 42 5.19 -11.74 -17.67
C VAL A 42 4.79 -10.34 -18.11
N GLY A 43 5.43 -9.31 -17.56
CA GLY A 43 5.04 -7.92 -17.72
C GLY A 43 5.60 -7.21 -18.94
N ASP A 44 4.87 -6.21 -19.43
CA ASP A 44 5.42 -5.23 -20.36
C ASP A 44 6.10 -4.08 -19.59
N MET A 45 7.41 -4.24 -19.37
CA MET A 45 8.24 -3.25 -18.67
C MET A 45 8.45 -1.95 -19.45
N THR A 46 8.05 -1.88 -20.72
CA THR A 46 8.35 -0.74 -21.60
C THR A 46 7.26 0.34 -21.61
N ARG A 47 6.07 0.00 -21.11
CA ARG A 47 4.95 0.95 -21.00
C ARG A 47 5.29 2.05 -20.00
N THR A 48 4.70 3.22 -20.23
CA THR A 48 4.92 4.41 -19.41
C THR A 48 3.67 4.82 -18.63
N ASP A 49 2.65 3.96 -18.58
CA ASP A 49 1.48 4.21 -17.74
C ASP A 49 1.83 4.10 -16.24
N PRO A 50 1.04 4.71 -15.35
CA PRO A 50 1.40 4.78 -13.94
C PRO A 50 1.57 3.42 -13.26
N LEU A 51 0.80 2.40 -13.67
CA LEU A 51 0.85 1.07 -13.06
C LEU A 51 2.09 0.30 -13.51
N THR A 52 2.46 0.33 -14.80
CA THR A 52 3.75 -0.22 -15.23
C THR A 52 4.92 0.48 -14.53
N ARG A 53 4.87 1.81 -14.41
CA ARG A 53 5.93 2.57 -13.74
C ARG A 53 6.00 2.22 -12.25
N ALA A 54 4.87 1.97 -11.59
CA ALA A 54 4.83 1.52 -10.20
C ALA A 54 5.44 0.12 -10.04
N MET A 55 5.06 -0.83 -10.91
CA MET A 55 5.66 -2.18 -10.97
C MET A 55 7.18 -2.13 -11.22
N ASN A 56 7.64 -1.17 -12.01
CA ASN A 56 9.06 -0.95 -12.29
C ASN A 56 9.82 -0.23 -11.15
N GLY A 57 9.13 0.22 -10.10
CA GLY A 57 9.74 0.99 -9.00
C GLY A 57 10.20 2.39 -9.42
N ASP A 58 9.49 3.04 -10.36
CA ASP A 58 9.88 4.36 -10.87
C ASP A 58 9.80 5.46 -9.79
N VAL A 59 10.98 5.96 -9.42
CA VAL A 59 11.14 7.04 -8.45
C VAL A 59 10.74 8.45 -8.97
N ALA A 60 10.28 8.59 -10.21
CA ALA A 60 9.76 9.85 -10.77
C ALA A 60 8.22 9.90 -10.91
N LEU A 61 7.48 8.85 -10.51
CA LEU A 61 6.02 8.90 -10.46
C LEU A 61 5.54 10.04 -9.54
N THR A 62 4.49 10.76 -9.93
CA THR A 62 3.91 11.81 -9.08
C THR A 62 2.71 11.30 -8.29
N LEU A 63 2.43 11.90 -7.13
CA LEU A 63 1.22 11.57 -6.37
C LEU A 63 -0.05 11.83 -7.20
N ALA A 64 -0.04 12.84 -8.07
CA ALA A 64 -1.17 13.17 -8.94
C ALA A 64 -1.46 12.06 -9.96
N GLU A 65 -0.42 11.49 -10.60
CA GLU A 65 -0.57 10.36 -11.52
C GLU A 65 -1.13 9.13 -10.80
N LEU A 66 -0.62 8.82 -9.61
CA LEU A 66 -1.04 7.66 -8.85
C LEU A 66 -2.49 7.79 -8.34
N LYS A 67 -2.93 8.98 -7.96
CA LYS A 67 -4.31 9.26 -7.54
C LYS A 67 -5.32 9.19 -8.69
N ALA A 68 -4.86 9.32 -9.93
CA ALA A 68 -5.73 9.22 -11.10
C ALA A 68 -6.06 7.77 -11.48
N VAL A 69 -5.29 6.79 -10.97
CA VAL A 69 -5.54 5.37 -11.19
C VAL A 69 -6.85 4.96 -10.52
N THR A 70 -7.70 4.29 -11.27
CA THR A 70 -8.99 3.76 -10.79
C THR A 70 -8.93 2.25 -10.54
N ALA A 71 -9.92 1.75 -9.80
CA ALA A 71 -10.16 0.31 -9.67
C ALA A 71 -10.29 -0.41 -11.02
N GLU A 72 -10.90 0.24 -12.00
CA GLU A 72 -11.03 -0.30 -13.36
C GLU A 72 -9.67 -0.41 -14.07
N ASP A 73 -8.79 0.59 -13.90
CA ASP A 73 -7.45 0.57 -14.46
C ASP A 73 -6.62 -0.58 -13.88
N LEU A 74 -6.71 -0.82 -12.55
CA LEU A 74 -6.03 -1.94 -11.90
C LEU A 74 -6.51 -3.30 -12.43
N LEU A 75 -7.83 -3.50 -12.55
CA LEU A 75 -8.38 -4.74 -13.07
C LEU A 75 -7.98 -4.97 -14.53
N ALA A 76 -8.03 -3.93 -15.37
CA ALA A 76 -7.57 -4.02 -16.75
C ALA A 76 -6.07 -4.36 -16.83
N PHE A 77 -5.26 -3.65 -16.04
CA PHE A 77 -3.82 -3.85 -15.98
C PHE A 77 -3.43 -5.27 -15.57
N ALA A 78 -4.08 -5.82 -14.52
CA ALA A 78 -3.85 -7.18 -14.05
C ALA A 78 -4.22 -8.22 -15.12
N ALA A 79 -5.39 -8.07 -15.76
CA ALA A 79 -5.86 -8.98 -16.80
C ALA A 79 -4.95 -8.98 -18.05
N GLU A 80 -4.49 -7.78 -18.47
CA GLU A 80 -3.60 -7.58 -19.62
C GLU A 80 -2.22 -8.22 -19.40
N ASN A 81 -1.65 -8.01 -18.21
CA ASN A 81 -0.28 -8.43 -17.90
C ASN A 81 -0.20 -9.82 -17.23
N LYS A 82 -1.33 -10.53 -17.09
CA LYS A 82 -1.39 -11.84 -16.41
C LYS A 82 -0.77 -11.79 -15.02
N LEU A 83 -1.21 -10.81 -14.23
CA LEU A 83 -0.78 -10.63 -12.86
C LEU A 83 -1.92 -10.97 -11.89
N PRO A 84 -1.60 -11.50 -10.70
CA PRO A 84 -2.52 -11.41 -9.57
C PRO A 84 -2.86 -9.94 -9.33
N VAL A 85 -4.15 -9.62 -9.14
CA VAL A 85 -4.58 -8.24 -8.91
C VAL A 85 -4.04 -7.67 -7.59
N SER A 86 -3.85 -8.52 -6.58
CA SER A 86 -3.16 -8.17 -5.33
C SER A 86 -1.73 -7.69 -5.59
N MET A 87 -1.03 -8.23 -6.59
CA MET A 87 0.34 -7.82 -6.94
C MET A 87 0.36 -6.41 -7.52
N ALA A 88 -0.54 -6.13 -8.47
CA ALA A 88 -0.69 -4.80 -9.07
C ALA A 88 -1.15 -3.76 -8.03
N ARG A 89 -2.08 -4.14 -7.14
CA ARG A 89 -2.57 -3.30 -6.05
C ARG A 89 -1.46 -2.97 -5.06
N HIS A 90 -0.70 -3.98 -4.62
CA HIS A 90 0.42 -3.78 -3.70
C HIS A 90 1.45 -2.82 -4.28
N ALA A 91 1.91 -3.04 -5.52
CA ALA A 91 2.87 -2.14 -6.16
C ALA A 91 2.35 -0.69 -6.28
N TRP A 92 1.06 -0.52 -6.61
CA TRP A 92 0.43 0.80 -6.66
C TRP A 92 0.34 1.46 -5.28
N TYR A 93 -0.07 0.72 -4.25
CA TYR A 93 -0.16 1.20 -2.88
C TYR A 93 1.21 1.56 -2.30
N THR A 94 2.23 0.76 -2.55
CA THR A 94 3.61 1.07 -2.15
C THR A 94 4.11 2.34 -2.85
N ALA A 95 3.87 2.49 -4.15
CA ALA A 95 4.20 3.73 -4.85
C ALA A 95 3.43 4.94 -4.30
N LEU A 96 2.14 4.78 -3.97
CA LEU A 96 1.34 5.82 -3.31
C LEU A 96 1.94 6.21 -1.95
N ALA A 97 2.31 5.23 -1.14
CA ALA A 97 2.90 5.46 0.18
C ALA A 97 4.24 6.18 0.08
N ASP A 98 5.11 5.80 -0.87
CA ASP A 98 6.40 6.47 -1.11
C ASP A 98 6.23 7.93 -1.51
N ARG A 99 5.26 8.24 -2.39
CA ARG A 99 4.98 9.64 -2.75
C ARG A 99 4.33 10.41 -1.65
N LEU A 100 3.40 9.77 -0.96
CA LEU A 100 2.75 10.38 0.18
C LEU A 100 3.81 10.72 1.25
N ALA A 101 4.77 9.85 1.55
CA ALA A 101 5.91 10.13 2.43
C ALA A 101 6.68 11.39 2.03
N ALA A 102 6.92 11.59 0.73
CA ALA A 102 7.62 12.77 0.21
C ALA A 102 6.78 14.06 0.25
N GLU A 103 5.46 13.96 0.11
CA GLU A 103 4.53 15.10 -0.07
C GLU A 103 3.60 15.37 1.13
N LEU A 104 3.63 14.53 2.17
CA LEU A 104 2.74 14.57 3.34
C LEU A 104 2.64 15.93 4.04
N PRO A 105 3.73 16.68 4.29
CA PRO A 105 3.66 17.94 5.01
C PRO A 105 3.38 19.11 4.07
N GLN A 106 2.17 19.16 3.50
CA GLN A 106 1.74 20.27 2.64
C GLN A 106 0.33 20.80 2.99
N SER A 107 -0.40 20.15 3.91
CA SER A 107 -1.72 20.58 4.37
C SER A 107 -1.98 20.16 5.82
N ALA A 108 -2.94 20.79 6.51
CA ALA A 108 -3.29 20.44 7.90
C ALA A 108 -3.85 19.00 8.05
N THR A 109 -4.55 18.48 7.03
CA THR A 109 -4.98 17.07 7.00
C THR A 109 -3.78 16.16 6.71
N GLY A 110 -2.88 16.56 5.82
CA GLY A 110 -1.59 15.88 5.59
C GLY A 110 -0.72 15.82 6.85
N GLU A 111 -0.68 16.87 7.66
CA GLU A 111 0.00 16.88 8.96
C GLU A 111 -0.63 15.89 9.95
N ARG A 112 -1.96 15.72 9.93
CA ARG A 112 -2.66 14.73 10.78
C ARG A 112 -2.40 13.30 10.32
N LEU A 113 -2.41 13.06 9.02
CA LEU A 113 -2.05 11.77 8.44
C LEU A 113 -0.57 11.46 8.68
N ALA A 114 0.31 12.44 8.52
CA ALA A 114 1.74 12.31 8.83
C ALA A 114 1.95 11.99 10.31
N LEU A 115 1.21 12.65 11.20
CA LEU A 115 1.20 12.32 12.62
C LEU A 115 0.70 10.89 12.86
N PHE A 116 -0.31 10.42 12.12
CA PHE A 116 -0.80 9.05 12.19
C PHE A 116 0.22 8.02 11.67
N LEU A 117 0.94 8.31 10.60
CA LEU A 117 1.94 7.40 10.03
C LEU A 117 3.26 7.42 10.81
N ALA A 118 3.62 8.58 11.36
CA ALA A 118 4.64 8.75 12.39
C ALA A 118 4.38 7.89 13.64
N MET A 119 3.12 7.49 13.82
CA MET A 119 2.74 6.49 14.81
C MET A 119 3.01 5.04 14.37
N GLY A 120 3.91 4.76 13.41
CA GLY A 120 4.39 3.42 13.08
C GLY A 120 5.05 2.70 14.28
N GLN A 121 5.12 1.37 14.23
CA GLN A 121 5.62 0.55 15.34
C GLN A 121 7.01 1.01 15.79
N ASN A 122 7.19 1.23 17.09
CA ASN A 122 8.51 1.39 17.68
C ASN A 122 8.78 0.12 18.47
N ALA A 123 9.75 -0.69 18.05
CA ALA A 123 10.11 -1.97 18.66
C ALA A 123 10.49 -1.88 20.15
N ARG A 124 10.61 -0.65 20.70
CA ARG A 124 11.01 -0.40 22.09
C ARG A 124 9.93 0.22 22.96
N ASP A 125 8.71 0.47 22.44
CA ASP A 125 7.63 1.14 23.19
C ASP A 125 6.28 0.43 23.09
N ASN A 126 6.11 -0.59 23.92
CA ASN A 126 4.87 -1.39 24.00
C ASN A 126 3.63 -0.56 24.35
N ALA A 127 3.77 0.49 25.17
CA ALA A 127 2.64 1.32 25.57
C ALA A 127 2.15 2.20 24.42
N ALA A 128 3.06 2.77 23.63
CA ALA A 128 2.72 3.46 22.40
C ALA A 128 2.07 2.49 21.40
N ASN A 129 2.59 1.28 21.25
CA ASN A 129 2.03 0.24 20.36
C ASN A 129 0.59 -0.16 20.74
N GLU A 130 0.29 -0.32 22.03
CA GLU A 130 -1.08 -0.58 22.50
C GLU A 130 -2.04 0.60 22.24
N GLN A 131 -1.61 1.84 22.48
CA GLN A 131 -2.43 3.03 22.20
C GLN A 131 -2.72 3.18 20.70
N ARG A 132 -1.74 2.92 19.84
CA ARG A 132 -1.90 2.89 18.39
C ARG A 132 -2.95 1.85 17.98
N ARG A 133 -2.82 0.62 18.48
CA ARG A 133 -3.77 -0.47 18.23
C ARG A 133 -5.18 -0.09 18.70
N ALA A 134 -5.31 0.61 19.83
CA ALA A 134 -6.60 1.10 20.32
C ALA A 134 -7.21 2.18 19.41
N ILE A 135 -6.42 3.15 18.95
CA ILE A 135 -6.87 4.18 17.99
C ILE A 135 -7.29 3.54 16.67
N ARG A 136 -6.47 2.63 16.13
CA ARG A 136 -6.82 1.85 14.93
C ARG A 136 -8.16 1.15 15.14
N LYS A 137 -8.32 0.34 16.19
CA LYS A 137 -9.58 -0.35 16.52
C LYS A 137 -10.80 0.57 16.64
N ALA A 138 -10.61 1.83 17.04
CA ALA A 138 -11.68 2.81 17.15
C ALA A 138 -12.04 3.49 15.81
N MET A 139 -11.16 3.42 14.80
CA MET A 139 -11.39 4.01 13.48
C MET A 139 -12.64 3.43 12.82
N THR A 140 -13.45 4.28 12.19
CA THR A 140 -14.66 3.88 11.46
C THR A 140 -14.50 4.01 9.94
N GLU A 141 -15.36 3.35 9.17
CA GLU A 141 -15.34 3.43 7.71
C GLU A 141 -15.60 4.87 7.24
N ALA A 142 -16.46 5.59 7.98
CA ALA A 142 -16.75 6.98 7.74
C ALA A 142 -15.52 7.89 7.94
N ASP A 143 -14.66 7.57 8.92
CA ASP A 143 -13.41 8.32 9.14
C ASP A 143 -12.47 8.15 7.94
N ILE A 144 -12.29 6.92 7.45
CA ILE A 144 -11.47 6.63 6.26
C ILE A 144 -12.02 7.35 5.02
N ASN A 145 -13.33 7.26 4.77
CA ASN A 145 -13.97 7.94 3.64
C ASN A 145 -13.86 9.48 3.74
N GLY A 146 -13.87 10.03 4.96
CA GLY A 146 -13.59 11.43 5.22
C GLY A 146 -12.18 11.81 4.78
N TYR A 147 -11.17 11.05 5.21
CA TYR A 147 -9.79 11.27 4.78
C TYR A 147 -9.61 11.09 3.26
N ALA A 148 -10.23 10.07 2.66
CA ALA A 148 -10.19 9.83 1.22
C ALA A 148 -10.73 11.03 0.45
N THR A 149 -11.88 11.58 0.88
CA THR A 149 -12.49 12.76 0.25
C THR A 149 -11.60 14.00 0.39
N GLU A 150 -11.05 14.26 1.57
CA GLU A 150 -10.22 15.44 1.83
C GLU A 150 -8.87 15.40 1.11
N THR A 151 -8.26 14.22 1.04
CA THR A 151 -6.93 14.04 0.45
C THR A 151 -6.99 13.70 -1.04
N GLY A 152 -8.13 13.22 -1.52
CA GLY A 152 -8.32 12.61 -2.83
C GLY A 152 -7.61 11.26 -3.00
N LEU A 153 -7.15 10.64 -1.92
CA LEU A 153 -6.53 9.32 -1.95
C LEU A 153 -7.60 8.21 -2.00
N PRO A 154 -7.27 7.03 -2.55
CA PRO A 154 -8.17 5.88 -2.51
C PRO A 154 -8.50 5.48 -1.06
N ALA A 155 -9.76 5.15 -0.77
CA ALA A 155 -10.20 4.80 0.57
C ALA A 155 -9.66 3.43 1.01
N GLY A 156 -9.59 2.47 0.09
CA GLY A 156 -8.94 1.18 0.28
C GLY A 156 -7.44 1.33 0.57
N PHE A 157 -6.76 2.25 -0.11
CA PHE A 157 -5.35 2.57 0.18
C PHE A 157 -5.18 3.15 1.60
N LEU A 158 -6.02 4.11 1.98
CA LEU A 158 -5.97 4.69 3.32
C LEU A 158 -6.30 3.65 4.40
N ALA A 159 -7.25 2.75 4.14
CA ALA A 159 -7.56 1.67 5.04
C ALA A 159 -6.38 0.72 5.22
N TRP A 160 -5.75 0.28 4.12
CA TRP A 160 -4.52 -0.50 4.12
C TRP A 160 -3.44 0.23 4.95
N LEU A 161 -3.05 1.44 4.56
CA LEU A 161 -2.00 2.22 5.21
C LEU A 161 -2.23 2.48 6.73
N ILE A 162 -3.49 2.65 7.15
CA ILE A 162 -3.83 3.06 8.52
C ILE A 162 -4.03 1.87 9.44
N LEU A 163 -4.67 0.80 8.93
CA LEU A 163 -5.22 -0.28 9.74
C LEU A 163 -4.35 -1.51 9.77
N ASP A 164 -3.64 -1.77 8.69
CA ASP A 164 -2.61 -2.78 8.60
C ASP A 164 -1.45 -2.38 9.53
N ASP A 165 -1.11 -3.24 10.50
CA ASP A 165 0.01 -3.01 11.41
C ASP A 165 1.35 -3.46 10.86
N GLU A 166 1.33 -4.04 9.66
CA GLU A 166 2.41 -4.69 8.94
C GLU A 166 2.52 -4.16 7.48
N TRP A 167 1.82 -3.08 7.09
CA TRP A 167 1.90 -2.55 5.71
C TRP A 167 3.30 -2.11 5.26
N TYR A 168 4.18 -1.79 6.22
CA TYR A 168 5.58 -1.48 5.96
C TYR A 168 6.43 -2.74 5.85
N GLU A 169 5.87 -3.87 6.26
CA GLU A 169 6.43 -5.18 6.07
C GLU A 169 6.24 -5.57 4.60
N PRO A 170 7.16 -6.35 4.08
CA PRO A 170 7.44 -6.45 2.66
C PRO A 170 6.98 -7.78 2.06
N GLU A 171 6.43 -8.63 2.93
CA GLU A 171 5.74 -9.84 2.57
C GLU A 171 4.52 -9.41 1.78
N TRP A 172 4.32 -10.02 0.62
CA TRP A 172 3.20 -9.73 -0.27
C TRP A 172 1.96 -10.54 0.15
N ASP A 173 1.81 -10.79 1.45
CA ASP A 173 0.53 -11.16 2.03
C ASP A 173 -0.13 -9.86 2.48
N ASP A 174 -0.87 -9.20 1.58
CA ASP A 174 -1.69 -8.03 1.92
C ASP A 174 -2.94 -8.43 2.71
N GLY A 175 -2.70 -9.31 3.69
CA GLY A 175 -3.59 -10.29 4.25
C GLY A 175 -4.94 -9.72 4.57
N ASP A 176 -5.93 -10.60 4.58
CA ASP A 176 -7.25 -10.27 5.11
C ASP A 176 -7.21 -9.94 6.62
N ASP A 177 -6.05 -9.95 7.27
CA ASP A 177 -5.79 -9.73 8.68
C ASP A 177 -6.18 -8.31 9.13
N TRP A 178 -5.82 -7.26 8.37
CA TRP A 178 -6.30 -5.89 8.62
C TRP A 178 -7.82 -5.78 8.43
N ARG A 179 -8.41 -6.69 7.64
CA ARG A 179 -9.86 -6.86 7.45
C ARG A 179 -10.52 -7.79 8.45
N GLU A 180 -9.84 -8.60 9.24
CA GLU A 180 -10.47 -9.69 10.00
C GLU A 180 -11.54 -9.20 10.98
N GLY A 181 -11.35 -8.02 11.57
CA GLY A 181 -12.34 -7.34 12.41
C GLY A 181 -13.27 -6.37 11.67
N ARG A 182 -13.05 -6.15 10.37
CA ARG A 182 -13.68 -5.12 9.53
C ARG A 182 -14.20 -5.66 8.19
N ARG A 183 -14.42 -6.98 8.09
CA ARG A 183 -14.83 -7.68 6.87
C ARG A 183 -16.10 -7.13 6.19
N SER A 184 -16.85 -6.25 6.86
CA SER A 184 -18.02 -5.57 6.29
C SER A 184 -17.70 -4.25 5.59
N TRP A 185 -16.49 -3.69 5.76
CA TRP A 185 -16.09 -2.45 5.10
C TRP A 185 -15.80 -2.75 3.65
N ASN A 186 -16.53 -2.10 2.74
CA ASN A 186 -16.39 -2.31 1.32
C ASN A 186 -16.08 -1.00 0.62
N PHE A 187 -14.81 -0.81 0.28
CA PHE A 187 -14.35 0.36 -0.46
C PHE A 187 -14.44 0.10 -1.96
N SER A 188 -15.06 1.01 -2.70
CA SER A 188 -15.29 0.85 -4.15
C SER A 188 -14.02 0.80 -5.00
N ASP A 189 -12.91 1.30 -4.47
CA ASP A 189 -11.58 1.28 -5.08
C ASP A 189 -10.79 0.00 -4.74
N TRP A 190 -11.29 -0.84 -3.85
CA TRP A 190 -10.71 -2.15 -3.59
C TRP A 190 -11.17 -3.15 -4.64
N VAL A 191 -10.21 -3.75 -5.34
CA VAL A 191 -10.48 -4.77 -6.37
C VAL A 191 -9.70 -6.05 -6.09
N ASP A 192 -10.36 -7.19 -6.20
CA ASP A 192 -9.77 -8.51 -5.95
C ASP A 192 -9.97 -9.52 -7.10
N ALA A 193 -9.52 -10.76 -6.87
CA ALA A 193 -9.61 -11.82 -7.87
C ALA A 193 -11.05 -12.14 -8.27
N ALA A 194 -12.02 -11.96 -7.38
CA ALA A 194 -13.43 -12.16 -7.68
C ALA A 194 -13.97 -11.05 -8.60
N ASP A 195 -13.55 -9.80 -8.40
CA ASP A 195 -13.86 -8.68 -9.30
C ASP A 195 -13.26 -8.91 -10.70
N LEU A 196 -12.01 -9.37 -10.75
CA LEU A 196 -11.32 -9.70 -11.99
C LEU A 196 -12.04 -10.83 -12.73
N GLN A 197 -12.41 -11.89 -12.01
CA GLN A 197 -13.18 -13.01 -12.55
C GLN A 197 -14.54 -12.55 -13.09
N ALA A 198 -15.24 -11.71 -12.33
CA ALA A 198 -16.56 -11.22 -12.70
C ALA A 198 -16.52 -10.39 -13.99
N LYS A 199 -15.43 -9.63 -14.22
CA LYS A 199 -15.30 -8.73 -15.37
C LYS A 199 -14.67 -9.38 -16.60
N TYR A 200 -13.61 -10.17 -16.41
CA TYR A 200 -12.78 -10.69 -17.51
C TYR A 200 -12.80 -12.21 -17.65
N GLY A 201 -13.56 -12.91 -16.82
CA GLY A 201 -13.63 -14.38 -16.84
C GLY A 201 -12.57 -15.03 -15.96
N ARG A 202 -12.74 -16.34 -15.73
CA ARG A 202 -11.88 -17.12 -14.81
C ARG A 202 -10.44 -17.23 -15.34
N GLU A 203 -10.27 -17.22 -16.65
CA GLU A 203 -8.99 -17.28 -17.35
C GLU A 203 -8.13 -16.03 -17.19
N ALA A 204 -8.71 -14.92 -16.72
CA ALA A 204 -7.98 -13.70 -16.40
C ALA A 204 -7.38 -13.73 -15.00
N VAL A 205 -7.91 -14.59 -14.11
CA VAL A 205 -7.42 -14.73 -12.74
C VAL A 205 -6.11 -15.49 -12.74
N VAL A 206 -5.11 -14.89 -12.13
CA VAL A 206 -3.81 -15.50 -11.84
C VAL A 206 -3.71 -15.69 -10.33
N THR A 207 -3.46 -16.92 -9.91
CA THR A 207 -3.32 -17.28 -8.49
C THR A 207 -1.85 -17.37 -8.09
N ASP A 208 -1.59 -17.47 -6.79
CA ASP A 208 -0.22 -17.64 -6.27
C ASP A 208 0.41 -18.94 -6.79
N ASP A 209 -0.37 -20.03 -6.86
CA ASP A 209 0.06 -21.28 -7.52
C ASP A 209 0.51 -21.08 -8.99
N ASP A 210 -0.12 -20.15 -9.72
CA ASP A 210 0.27 -19.84 -11.10
C ASP A 210 1.58 -19.05 -11.15
N VAL A 211 1.77 -18.11 -10.22
CA VAL A 211 3.00 -17.34 -10.02
C VAL A 211 4.15 -18.29 -9.72
N GLU A 212 4.00 -19.11 -8.68
CA GLU A 212 4.98 -20.10 -8.25
C GLU A 212 5.35 -21.07 -9.39
N ARG A 213 4.35 -21.54 -10.14
CA ARG A 213 4.55 -22.42 -11.29
C ARG A 213 5.39 -21.76 -12.38
N VAL A 214 5.13 -20.50 -12.74
CA VAL A 214 5.90 -19.77 -13.75
C VAL A 214 7.34 -19.53 -13.28
N LEU A 215 7.52 -19.15 -12.02
CA LEU A 215 8.84 -18.93 -11.42
C LEU A 215 9.68 -20.21 -11.43
N ARG A 216 9.09 -21.33 -11.01
CA ARG A 216 9.74 -22.65 -11.04
C ARG A 216 10.11 -23.10 -12.45
N GLN A 217 9.26 -22.83 -13.45
CA GLN A 217 9.54 -23.11 -14.86
C GLN A 217 10.73 -22.31 -15.41
N ASN A 218 10.98 -21.13 -14.85
CA ASN A 218 12.09 -20.26 -15.21
C ASN A 218 13.32 -20.42 -14.31
N GLY A 219 13.32 -21.43 -13.42
CA GLY A 219 14.48 -21.79 -12.60
C GLY A 219 14.61 -21.03 -11.28
N TYR A 220 13.58 -20.28 -10.88
CA TYR A 220 13.51 -19.63 -9.57
C TYR A 220 12.89 -20.56 -8.53
N ARG A 221 13.46 -20.56 -7.32
CA ARG A 221 12.94 -21.26 -6.14
C ARG A 221 13.11 -20.32 -4.96
N PHE A 222 12.00 -20.08 -4.28
CA PHE A 222 11.92 -19.44 -2.98
C PHE A 222 11.73 -20.61 -2.00
N ASP A 223 12.62 -20.73 -1.02
CA ASP A 223 12.62 -21.88 -0.10
C ASP A 223 11.75 -21.50 1.11
N ASP A 224 10.76 -22.34 1.47
CA ASP A 224 9.87 -22.18 2.65
C ASP A 224 10.62 -22.08 4.00
#